data_AF-A0A8T4KNT1-F1
#
_entry.id   AF-A0A8T4KNT1-F1
#
_cell.length_a   1.000
_cell.length_b   1.000
_cell.length_c   1.000
_cell.angle_alpha   90.00
_cell.angle_beta   90.00
_cell.angle_gamma   90.00
#
_symmetry.space_group_name_H-M   'P 1'
#
loop_
_entity.id
_entity.type
_entity.pdbx_description
1 polymer ?
#
loop_
_entity_poly.entity_id
_entity_poly.type
_entity_poly.pdbx_seq_one_letter_code
_entity_poly.pdbx_strand_id
1 'polypeptide(L)'
;ITVLLLSYASFAHGEETPWQKVGIPDPLNVLFWVFAISAFVIAASVYYKDHIGMRAKKLAFICIAAPIMLGVIYLAGTTIYLNIKSVTGGPVHWHADYEVWACGRSYELMDPEYLSNKVGSEAVHEHNDNRMHVEGIIFSMEDASIGEFFEAVGGEMAGGSLSLPTPEGIKEWKDGNFCSGMPAKWYMFVNSVESNEWGGHIIAPYPDVPPGDRIKLVFTEKPAQQISAGQFEVP
;
A
#
# COMPACT_ATOMS: atom_id res chain seq x y z
N ILE A 1 -9.85 -24.62 5.36
CA ILE A 1 -10.27 -24.00 6.64
C ILE A 1 -9.13 -23.16 7.24
N THR A 2 -7.89 -23.65 7.27
CA THR A 2 -6.74 -22.90 7.78
C THR A 2 -6.30 -21.69 6.93
N VAL A 3 -6.51 -21.73 5.61
CA VAL A 3 -6.11 -20.62 4.70
C VAL A 3 -7.06 -19.41 4.77
N LEU A 4 -8.33 -19.62 5.12
CA LEU A 4 -9.34 -18.56 5.21
C LEU A 4 -9.27 -17.74 6.51
N LEU A 5 -8.60 -18.26 7.54
CA LEU A 5 -8.44 -17.59 8.83
C LEU A 5 -7.22 -16.64 8.87
N LEU A 6 -6.28 -16.77 7.93
CA LEU A 6 -5.06 -15.96 7.92
C LEU A 6 -5.22 -14.63 7.18
N SER A 7 -6.23 -14.49 6.31
CA SER A 7 -6.46 -13.27 5.52
C SER A 7 -7.22 -12.16 6.26
N TYR A 8 -7.68 -12.40 7.50
CA TYR A 8 -8.41 -11.42 8.29
C TYR A 8 -7.55 -10.63 9.29
N ALA A 9 -6.25 -10.92 9.38
CA ALA A 9 -5.40 -10.48 10.51
C ALA A 9 -4.45 -9.33 10.21
N SER A 10 -4.59 -8.63 9.08
CA SER A 10 -3.73 -7.49 8.71
C SER A 10 -4.57 -6.27 8.36
N PHE A 11 -5.35 -5.77 9.33
CA PHE A 11 -5.95 -4.44 9.22
C PHE A 11 -4.90 -3.40 9.60
N ALA A 12 -4.17 -2.89 8.60
CA ALA A 12 -3.62 -1.54 8.69
C ALA A 12 -4.78 -0.55 8.70
N HIS A 13 -4.66 0.52 9.47
CA HIS A 13 -5.77 1.39 9.83
C HIS A 13 -6.51 2.00 8.61
N GLY A 14 -7.82 1.76 8.55
CA GLY A 14 -8.78 2.71 7.97
C GLY A 14 -8.93 2.79 6.45
N GLU A 15 -8.13 2.10 5.65
CA GLU A 15 -8.18 2.31 4.20
C GLU A 15 -9.24 1.51 3.44
N GLU A 16 -9.83 2.18 2.45
CA GLU A 16 -10.69 1.57 1.44
C GLU A 16 -9.85 0.74 0.47
N THR A 17 -10.09 -0.57 0.48
CA THR A 17 -9.54 -1.51 -0.52
C THR A 17 -9.92 -1.10 -1.95
N PRO A 18 -9.19 -1.58 -2.98
CA PRO A 18 -9.48 -1.20 -4.35
C PRO A 18 -10.93 -1.44 -4.80
N TRP A 19 -11.58 -2.51 -4.31
CA TRP A 19 -12.98 -2.82 -4.60
C TRP A 19 -13.95 -1.84 -3.92
N GLN A 20 -13.63 -1.35 -2.72
CA GLN A 20 -14.44 -0.37 -1.99
C GLN A 20 -14.45 0.98 -2.73
N LYS A 21 -13.28 1.46 -3.18
CA LYS A 21 -13.14 2.73 -3.93
C LYS A 21 -14.02 2.78 -5.18
N VAL A 22 -14.30 1.63 -5.80
CA VAL A 22 -15.14 1.52 -7.00
C VAL A 22 -16.54 0.94 -6.76
N GLY A 23 -16.92 0.72 -5.49
CA GLY A 23 -18.26 0.25 -5.12
C GLY A 23 -18.59 -1.18 -5.55
N ILE A 24 -17.58 -2.04 -5.68
CA ILE A 24 -17.76 -3.47 -6.00
C ILE A 24 -17.82 -4.27 -4.69
N PRO A 25 -18.66 -5.32 -4.59
CA PRO A 25 -18.64 -6.21 -3.44
C PRO A 25 -17.24 -6.78 -3.18
N ASP A 26 -16.91 -7.01 -1.92
CA ASP A 26 -15.62 -7.62 -1.56
C ASP A 26 -15.51 -9.03 -2.18
N PRO A 27 -14.47 -9.30 -3.01
CA PRO A 27 -14.23 -10.60 -3.60
C PRO A 27 -14.11 -11.74 -2.58
N LEU A 28 -13.58 -11.47 -1.38
CA LEU A 28 -13.48 -12.47 -0.31
C LEU A 28 -14.85 -12.88 0.20
N ASN A 29 -15.77 -11.93 0.36
CA ASN A 29 -17.16 -12.22 0.74
C ASN A 29 -17.88 -13.05 -0.34
N VAL A 30 -17.66 -12.74 -1.63
CA VAL A 30 -18.23 -13.53 -2.73
C VAL A 30 -17.68 -14.96 -2.72
N LEU A 31 -16.36 -15.10 -2.57
CA LEU A 31 -15.71 -16.42 -2.48
C LEU A 31 -16.17 -17.23 -1.28
N PHE A 32 -16.38 -16.59 -0.13
CA PHE A 32 -16.92 -17.23 1.06
C PHE A 32 -18.30 -17.85 0.78
N TRP A 33 -19.21 -17.11 0.15
CA TRP A 33 -20.54 -17.62 -0.18
C TRP A 33 -20.51 -18.72 -1.24
N VAL A 34 -19.68 -18.58 -2.28
CA VAL A 34 -19.44 -19.63 -3.28
C VAL A 34 -18.97 -20.91 -2.60
N PHE A 35 -18.00 -20.80 -1.69
CA PHE A 35 -17.49 -21.93 -0.92
C PHE A 35 -18.55 -22.54 -0.01
N ALA A 36 -19.26 -21.72 0.79
CA ALA A 36 -20.26 -22.18 1.73
C ALA A 36 -21.41 -22.94 1.05
N ILE A 37 -21.93 -22.40 -0.06
CA ILE A 37 -22.99 -23.04 -0.87
C ILE A 37 -22.46 -24.35 -1.44
N SER A 38 -21.28 -24.34 -2.06
CA SER A 38 -20.71 -25.54 -2.68
C SER A 38 -20.44 -26.63 -1.65
N ALA A 39 -19.86 -26.29 -0.50
CA ALA A 39 -19.59 -27.22 0.60
C ALA A 39 -20.87 -27.82 1.17
N PHE A 40 -21.91 -27.01 1.35
CA PHE A 40 -23.23 -27.49 1.80
C PHE A 40 -23.84 -28.49 0.80
N VAL A 41 -23.84 -28.17 -0.49
CA VAL A 41 -24.38 -29.07 -1.53
C VAL A 41 -23.57 -30.36 -1.62
N ILE A 42 -22.24 -30.29 -1.51
CA ILE A 42 -21.38 -31.48 -1.46
C ILE A 42 -21.73 -32.34 -0.25
N ALA A 43 -21.80 -31.76 0.95
CA ALA A 43 -22.12 -32.49 2.17
C ALA A 43 -23.50 -33.17 2.08
N ALA A 44 -24.52 -32.45 1.61
CA ALA A 44 -25.85 -33.01 1.37
C ALA A 44 -25.82 -34.14 0.32
N SER A 45 -25.07 -33.96 -0.76
CA SER A 45 -24.93 -34.97 -1.82
C SER A 45 -24.26 -36.26 -1.33
N VAL A 46 -23.26 -36.13 -0.45
CA VAL A 46 -22.60 -37.28 0.20
C VAL A 46 -23.55 -37.98 1.16
N TYR A 47 -24.28 -37.24 1.98
CA TYR A 47 -25.22 -37.79 2.97
C TYR A 47 -26.37 -38.56 2.29
N TYR A 48 -26.92 -38.04 1.19
CA TYR A 48 -28.06 -38.65 0.50
C TYR A 48 -27.69 -39.52 -0.72
N LYS A 49 -26.40 -39.86 -0.91
CA LYS A 49 -25.88 -40.49 -2.15
C LYS A 49 -26.62 -41.75 -2.62
N ASP A 50 -27.16 -42.53 -1.66
CA ASP A 50 -27.84 -43.80 -1.88
C ASP A 50 -29.36 -43.65 -2.03
N HIS A 51 -29.91 -42.47 -1.69
CA HIS A 51 -31.34 -42.17 -1.69
C HIS A 51 -31.77 -41.23 -2.84
N ILE A 52 -30.82 -40.71 -3.63
CA ILE A 52 -31.12 -39.77 -4.71
C ILE A 52 -31.00 -40.40 -6.10
N GLY A 53 -32.03 -40.18 -6.92
CA GLY A 53 -32.05 -40.62 -8.31
C GLY A 53 -31.07 -39.87 -9.21
N MET A 54 -30.83 -40.38 -10.42
CA MET A 54 -29.85 -39.81 -11.35
C MET A 54 -30.09 -38.33 -11.68
N ARG A 55 -31.36 -37.90 -11.79
CA ARG A 55 -31.72 -36.49 -12.03
C ARG A 55 -31.24 -35.57 -10.91
N ALA A 56 -31.43 -35.99 -9.66
CA ALA A 56 -31.00 -35.23 -8.49
C ALA A 56 -29.48 -35.14 -8.39
N LYS A 57 -28.75 -36.20 -8.76
CA LYS A 57 -27.28 -36.17 -8.85
C LYS A 57 -26.77 -35.16 -9.88
N LYS A 58 -27.41 -35.09 -11.06
CA LYS A 58 -27.09 -34.07 -12.08
C LYS A 58 -27.40 -32.66 -11.58
N LEU A 59 -28.53 -32.47 -10.91
CA LEU A 59 -28.90 -31.19 -10.32
C LEU A 59 -27.88 -30.75 -9.26
N ALA A 60 -27.49 -31.65 -8.35
CA ALA A 60 -26.48 -31.37 -7.34
C ALA A 60 -25.13 -30.97 -7.98
N PHE A 61 -24.71 -31.66 -9.04
CA PHE A 61 -23.52 -31.27 -9.80
C PHE A 61 -23.63 -29.85 -10.36
N ILE A 62 -24.77 -29.48 -10.97
CA ILE A 62 -24.99 -28.12 -11.47
C ILE A 62 -24.98 -27.10 -10.32
N CYS A 63 -25.59 -27.42 -9.18
CA CYS A 63 -25.61 -26.56 -8.00
C CYS A 63 -24.23 -26.37 -7.36
N ILE A 64 -23.25 -27.24 -7.65
CA ILE A 64 -21.85 -27.06 -7.25
C ILE A 64 -21.08 -26.29 -8.35
N ALA A 65 -21.22 -26.72 -9.60
CA ALA A 65 -20.49 -26.15 -10.72
C ALA A 65 -20.89 -24.70 -11.01
N ALA A 66 -22.18 -24.36 -10.94
CA ALA A 66 -22.65 -23.03 -11.29
C ALA A 66 -22.12 -21.94 -10.33
N PRO A 67 -22.19 -22.06 -8.98
CA PRO A 67 -21.59 -21.08 -8.09
C PRO A 67 -20.09 -20.91 -8.28
N ILE A 68 -19.35 -22.01 -8.50
CA ILE A 68 -17.90 -21.96 -8.76
C ILE A 68 -17.62 -21.18 -10.04
N MET A 69 -18.32 -21.51 -11.14
CA MET A 69 -18.19 -20.81 -12.42
C MET A 69 -18.56 -19.33 -12.30
N LEU A 70 -19.63 -19.01 -11.58
CA LEU A 70 -20.03 -17.63 -11.32
C LEU A 70 -18.98 -16.88 -10.50
N GLY A 71 -18.38 -17.53 -9.49
CA GLY A 71 -17.27 -16.97 -8.72
C GLY A 71 -16.05 -16.66 -9.59
N VAL A 72 -15.68 -17.58 -10.49
CA VAL A 72 -14.57 -17.36 -11.44
C VAL A 72 -14.86 -16.20 -12.40
N ILE A 73 -16.06 -16.17 -12.98
CA ILE A 73 -16.48 -15.07 -13.88
C ILE A 73 -16.48 -13.74 -13.13
N TYR A 74 -16.96 -13.74 -11.89
CA TYR A 74 -16.98 -12.56 -11.04
C TYR A 74 -15.55 -12.06 -10.78
N LEU A 75 -14.63 -12.91 -10.32
CA LEU A 75 -13.24 -12.53 -10.08
C LEU A 75 -12.55 -12.02 -11.35
N ALA A 76 -12.70 -12.72 -12.47
CA ALA A 76 -12.13 -12.28 -13.74
C ALA A 76 -12.70 -10.93 -14.17
N GLY A 77 -14.01 -10.74 -14.02
CA GLY A 77 -14.71 -9.51 -14.34
C GLY A 77 -14.27 -8.34 -13.45
N THR A 78 -14.13 -8.55 -12.14
CA THR A 78 -13.67 -7.50 -11.22
C THR A 78 -12.22 -7.13 -11.47
N THR A 79 -11.32 -8.10 -11.71
CA THR A 79 -9.93 -7.81 -12.08
C THR A 79 -9.85 -6.97 -13.36
N ILE A 80 -10.56 -7.37 -14.42
CA ILE A 80 -10.60 -6.60 -15.67
C ILE A 80 -11.15 -5.19 -15.42
N TYR A 81 -12.24 -5.08 -14.66
CA TYR A 81 -12.86 -3.80 -14.36
C TYR A 81 -11.91 -2.86 -13.60
N LEU A 82 -11.22 -3.37 -12.58
CA LEU A 82 -10.24 -2.59 -11.82
C LEU A 82 -9.09 -2.11 -12.68
N ASN A 83 -8.55 -2.99 -13.54
CA ASN A 83 -7.49 -2.60 -14.47
C ASN A 83 -7.93 -1.50 -15.44
N ILE A 84 -9.18 -1.54 -15.93
CA ILE A 84 -9.73 -0.49 -16.79
C ILE A 84 -9.91 0.83 -16.03
N LYS A 85 -10.24 0.77 -14.74
CA LYS A 85 -10.44 1.95 -13.90
C LYS A 85 -9.15 2.55 -13.37
N SER A 86 -8.10 1.76 -13.28
CA SER A 86 -6.79 2.19 -12.84
C SER A 86 -6.17 3.21 -13.80
N VAL A 87 -5.52 4.24 -13.26
CA VAL A 87 -4.82 5.26 -14.06
C VAL A 87 -3.60 4.67 -14.79
N THR A 88 -3.05 3.56 -14.29
CA THR A 88 -1.90 2.83 -14.87
C THR A 88 -2.32 1.66 -15.74
N GLY A 89 -3.61 1.38 -15.87
CA GLY A 89 -4.13 0.25 -16.64
C GLY A 89 -3.97 -1.12 -15.98
N GLY A 90 -3.58 -1.16 -14.70
CA GLY A 90 -3.32 -2.39 -13.95
C GLY A 90 -2.45 -2.15 -12.71
N PRO A 91 -2.12 -3.23 -11.97
CA PRO A 91 -1.32 -3.12 -10.76
C PRO A 91 0.10 -2.67 -11.06
N VAL A 92 0.65 -1.88 -10.13
CA VAL A 92 2.02 -1.36 -10.18
C VAL A 92 2.86 -1.95 -9.06
N HIS A 93 4.17 -1.75 -9.19
CA HIS A 93 5.17 -2.05 -8.19
C HIS A 93 6.31 -1.06 -8.43
N TRP A 94 6.25 0.09 -7.77
CA TRP A 94 7.22 1.17 -7.91
C TRP A 94 7.95 1.39 -6.61
N HIS A 95 9.20 1.83 -6.71
CA HIS A 95 10.08 2.06 -5.58
C HIS A 95 10.68 3.46 -5.61
N ALA A 96 10.83 4.06 -4.43
CA ALA A 96 11.70 5.20 -4.24
C ALA A 96 12.49 5.06 -2.94
N ASP A 97 13.82 5.16 -3.03
CA ASP A 97 14.67 5.18 -1.83
C ASP A 97 14.52 6.55 -1.16
N TYR A 98 14.48 6.58 0.18
CA TYR A 98 14.35 7.83 0.89
C TYR A 98 15.23 7.96 2.13
N GLU A 99 15.55 9.20 2.48
CA GLU A 99 16.24 9.55 3.72
C GLU A 99 15.59 10.79 4.34
N VAL A 100 15.42 10.77 5.67
CA VAL A 100 14.98 11.92 6.45
C VAL A 100 16.09 12.37 7.39
N TRP A 101 16.50 13.62 7.26
CA TRP A 101 17.53 14.24 8.10
C TRP A 101 16.97 15.48 8.75
N ALA A 102 17.12 15.61 10.08
CA ALA A 102 16.77 16.83 10.79
C ALA A 102 17.87 17.24 11.77
N CYS A 103 18.27 18.50 11.70
CA CYS A 103 19.35 19.09 12.49
C CYS A 103 20.66 18.27 12.49
N GLY A 104 20.98 17.65 11.36
CA GLY A 104 22.21 16.85 11.18
C GLY A 104 22.13 15.39 11.68
N ARG A 105 20.95 14.92 12.10
CA ARG A 105 20.69 13.53 12.49
C ARG A 105 19.74 12.86 11.49
N SER A 106 19.99 11.61 11.12
CA SER A 106 19.07 10.78 10.34
C SER A 106 17.94 10.24 11.22
N TYR A 107 16.76 10.11 10.62
CA TYR A 107 15.58 9.54 11.24
C TYR A 107 15.01 8.45 10.34
N GLU A 108 14.79 7.28 10.95
CA GLU A 108 14.16 6.13 10.32
C GLU A 108 12.68 6.09 10.71
N LEU A 109 11.88 5.49 9.85
CA LEU A 109 10.49 5.18 10.15
C LEU A 109 10.44 4.12 11.27
N MET A 110 9.33 4.06 12.01
CA MET A 110 9.09 2.96 12.94
C MET A 110 9.07 1.60 12.23
N ASP A 111 9.52 0.55 12.93
CA ASP A 111 9.47 -0.81 12.42
C ASP A 111 8.02 -1.35 12.36
N PRO A 112 7.71 -2.28 11.43
CA PRO A 112 6.46 -3.03 11.47
C PRO A 112 6.28 -3.81 12.79
N GLU A 113 5.06 -3.81 13.33
CA GLU A 113 4.74 -4.56 14.57
C GLU A 113 3.96 -5.88 14.31
N TYR A 114 4.12 -6.83 15.23
CA TYR A 114 3.38 -8.10 15.31
C TYR A 114 3.54 -9.03 14.09
N LEU A 115 2.46 -9.23 13.34
CA LEU A 115 2.39 -10.09 12.15
C LEU A 115 2.48 -9.27 10.85
N SER A 116 2.53 -7.95 10.95
CA SER A 116 2.76 -7.10 9.77
C SER A 116 4.23 -7.12 9.40
N ASN A 117 4.52 -7.18 8.11
CA ASN A 117 5.85 -6.97 7.55
C ASN A 117 6.01 -5.57 6.94
N LYS A 118 5.03 -4.68 7.13
CA LYS A 118 5.03 -3.34 6.55
C LYS A 118 4.46 -2.27 7.50
N VAL A 119 4.85 -1.03 7.26
CA VAL A 119 4.23 0.19 7.81
C VAL A 119 3.63 0.98 6.66
N GLY A 120 2.38 1.41 6.79
CA GLY A 120 1.62 2.00 5.70
C GLY A 120 0.42 1.15 5.29
N SER A 121 -0.07 1.40 4.09
CA SER A 121 -1.28 0.81 3.57
C SER A 121 -1.05 -0.36 2.61
N GLU A 122 -2.10 -0.83 1.95
CA GLU A 122 -1.97 -1.80 0.87
C GLU A 122 -1.33 -1.19 -0.37
N ALA A 123 -1.70 0.05 -0.70
CA ALA A 123 -1.23 0.72 -1.91
C ALA A 123 0.16 1.32 -1.72
N VAL A 124 0.45 1.89 -0.54
CA VAL A 124 1.70 2.62 -0.29
C VAL A 124 2.26 2.29 1.08
N HIS A 125 3.49 1.80 1.15
CA HIS A 125 4.08 1.29 2.40
C HIS A 125 5.61 1.19 2.37
N GLU A 126 6.18 0.78 3.50
CA GLU A 126 7.60 0.61 3.77
C GLU A 126 7.85 -0.74 4.49
N HIS A 127 9.01 -1.37 4.24
CA HIS A 127 9.34 -2.73 4.69
C HIS A 127 10.54 -2.82 5.65
N ASN A 128 10.88 -1.73 6.34
CA ASN A 128 12.14 -1.50 7.06
C ASN A 128 13.39 -1.62 6.16
N ASP A 129 13.30 -1.05 4.97
CA ASP A 129 14.33 -1.01 3.94
C ASP A 129 14.65 0.42 3.45
N ASN A 130 14.11 1.45 4.11
CA ASN A 130 14.27 2.87 3.73
C ASN A 130 13.81 3.15 2.29
N ARG A 131 12.74 2.46 1.88
CA ARG A 131 12.18 2.54 0.53
C ARG A 131 10.66 2.69 0.60
N MET A 132 10.15 3.67 -0.12
CA MET A 132 8.73 3.81 -0.38
C MET A 132 8.34 2.81 -1.45
N HIS A 133 7.32 2.00 -1.18
CA HIS A 133 6.73 1.04 -2.11
C HIS A 133 5.34 1.53 -2.51
N VAL A 134 5.08 1.59 -3.83
CA VAL A 134 3.74 1.79 -4.38
C VAL A 134 3.35 0.50 -5.10
N GLU A 135 2.39 -0.23 -4.54
CA GLU A 135 2.02 -1.57 -5.01
C GLU A 135 0.52 -1.72 -5.23
N GLY A 136 0.14 -2.48 -6.25
CA GLY A 136 -1.26 -2.77 -6.53
C GLY A 136 -1.94 -1.70 -7.39
N ILE A 137 -3.25 -1.54 -7.24
CA ILE A 137 -4.06 -0.77 -8.19
C ILE A 137 -4.26 0.66 -7.67
N ILE A 138 -3.69 1.63 -8.37
CA ILE A 138 -3.91 3.05 -8.10
C ILE A 138 -4.99 3.63 -9.03
N PHE A 139 -5.82 4.52 -8.50
CA PHE A 139 -6.91 5.16 -9.24
C PHE A 139 -6.62 6.62 -9.57
N SER A 140 -5.72 7.25 -8.82
CA SER A 140 -5.18 8.58 -9.08
C SER A 140 -3.65 8.53 -9.05
N MET A 141 -2.97 9.41 -9.79
CA MET A 141 -1.49 9.48 -9.69
C MET A 141 -1.06 10.03 -8.33
N GLU A 142 -1.91 10.86 -7.72
CA GLU A 142 -1.76 11.42 -6.38
C GLU A 142 -1.68 10.33 -5.30
N ASP A 143 -2.31 9.16 -5.52
CA ASP A 143 -2.20 7.99 -4.63
C ASP A 143 -0.75 7.45 -4.57
N ALA A 144 0.13 7.88 -5.49
CA ALA A 144 1.55 7.50 -5.53
C ALA A 144 2.47 8.67 -5.16
N SER A 145 1.93 9.68 -4.47
CA SER A 145 2.70 10.85 -4.04
C SER A 145 3.46 10.60 -2.74
N ILE A 146 4.55 11.35 -2.54
CA ILE A 146 5.30 11.33 -1.27
C ILE A 146 4.41 11.72 -0.08
N GLY A 147 3.49 12.67 -0.28
CA GLY A 147 2.53 13.08 0.75
C GLY A 147 1.63 11.94 1.18
N GLU A 148 1.08 11.20 0.21
CA GLU A 148 0.26 10.00 0.48
C GLU A 148 1.06 8.94 1.24
N PHE A 149 2.34 8.74 0.89
CA PHE A 149 3.21 7.84 1.65
C PHE A 149 3.31 8.25 3.13
N PHE A 150 3.60 9.53 3.41
CA PHE A 150 3.71 9.97 4.80
C PHE A 150 2.39 9.88 5.56
N GLU A 151 1.25 10.16 4.92
CA GLU A 151 -0.07 9.96 5.52
C GLU A 151 -0.33 8.47 5.81
N ALA A 152 -0.04 7.59 4.86
CA ALA A 152 -0.25 6.15 4.99
C ALA A 152 0.55 5.54 6.17
N VAL A 153 1.79 5.99 6.37
CA VAL A 153 2.63 5.51 7.49
C VAL A 153 2.29 6.16 8.84
N GLY A 154 1.27 7.03 8.89
CA GLY A 154 0.79 7.69 10.12
C GLY A 154 1.51 9.00 10.46
N GLY A 155 2.24 9.56 9.50
CA GLY A 155 2.85 10.89 9.54
C GLY A 155 2.03 11.92 8.76
N GLU A 156 2.67 13.03 8.42
CA GLU A 156 2.08 14.08 7.58
C GLU A 156 3.18 14.90 6.91
N MET A 157 3.01 15.26 5.65
CA MET A 157 3.93 16.14 4.93
C MET A 157 3.16 17.29 4.26
N ALA A 158 3.09 18.45 4.93
CA ALA A 158 2.32 19.59 4.47
C ALA A 158 2.99 20.93 4.81
N GLY A 159 2.98 21.89 3.89
CA GLY A 159 3.22 23.32 4.19
C GLY A 159 4.51 23.66 4.94
N GLY A 160 5.63 23.01 4.63
CA GLY A 160 6.90 23.21 5.35
C GLY A 160 6.93 22.54 6.72
N SER A 161 6.11 21.50 6.93
CA SER A 161 6.20 20.60 8.07
C SER A 161 6.25 19.14 7.65
N LEU A 162 6.88 18.34 8.50
CA LEU A 162 6.92 16.88 8.42
C LEU A 162 6.67 16.32 9.81
N SER A 163 5.71 15.41 9.91
CA SER A 163 5.51 14.50 11.04
C SER A 163 5.92 13.11 10.62
N LEU A 164 6.80 12.47 11.39
CA LEU A 164 7.35 11.14 11.11
C LEU A 164 7.23 10.25 12.35
N PRO A 165 6.50 9.13 12.28
CA PRO A 165 6.53 8.10 13.31
C PRO A 165 7.88 7.40 13.32
N THR A 166 8.61 7.48 14.44
CA THR A 166 9.92 6.85 14.61
C THR A 166 9.88 5.85 15.78
N PRO A 167 10.90 4.98 15.95
CA PRO A 167 11.01 4.13 17.14
C PRO A 167 11.03 4.91 18.47
N GLU A 168 11.37 6.21 18.45
CA GLU A 168 11.35 7.10 19.62
C GLU A 168 10.00 7.82 19.81
N GLY A 169 8.97 7.46 19.04
CA GLY A 169 7.69 8.15 18.94
C GLY A 169 7.61 9.10 17.74
N ILE A 170 6.49 9.82 17.63
CA ILE A 170 6.27 10.77 16.54
C ILE A 170 7.21 11.98 16.72
N LYS A 171 7.96 12.30 15.66
CA LYS A 171 8.78 13.50 15.56
C LYS A 171 8.13 14.47 14.60
N GLU A 172 8.11 15.74 14.97
CA GLU A 172 7.55 16.81 14.16
C GLU A 172 8.56 17.93 13.99
N TRP A 173 8.71 18.40 12.76
CA TRP A 173 9.51 19.59 12.44
C TRP A 173 8.74 20.49 11.50
N LYS A 174 8.78 21.79 11.81
CA LYS A 174 8.16 22.84 11.01
C LYS A 174 9.17 23.92 10.70
N ASP A 175 9.08 24.50 9.51
CA ASP A 175 9.83 25.69 9.12
C ASP A 175 9.77 26.77 10.21
N GLY A 176 10.94 27.30 10.55
CA GLY A 176 11.12 28.25 11.65
C GLY A 176 11.39 27.61 13.01
N ASN A 177 11.24 26.29 13.17
CA ASN A 177 11.80 25.57 14.33
C ASN A 177 13.33 25.67 14.31
N PHE A 178 13.95 25.49 15.47
CA PHE A 178 15.37 25.77 15.63
C PHE A 178 16.23 24.52 15.51
N CYS A 179 17.30 24.61 14.71
CA CYS A 179 18.45 23.72 14.78
C CYS A 179 19.63 24.51 15.35
N SER A 180 20.30 24.01 16.39
CA SER A 180 21.47 24.67 17.01
C SER A 180 21.22 26.15 17.41
N GLY A 181 19.99 26.49 17.78
CA GLY A 181 19.62 27.85 18.15
C GLY A 181 19.38 28.82 16.98
N MET A 182 19.44 28.35 15.73
CA MET A 182 19.07 29.11 14.54
C MET A 182 17.80 28.55 13.86
N PRO A 183 16.93 29.40 13.27
CA PRO A 183 15.77 28.93 12.52
C PRO A 183 16.19 28.04 11.34
N ALA A 184 15.52 26.91 11.20
CA ALA A 184 15.73 25.92 10.17
C ALA A 184 14.52 25.83 9.24
N LYS A 185 14.74 25.26 8.06
CA LYS A 185 13.70 24.97 7.08
C LYS A 185 13.92 23.65 6.37
N TRP A 186 12.86 23.13 5.78
CA TRP A 186 12.86 21.93 4.97
C TRP A 186 13.40 22.18 3.56
N TYR A 187 14.08 21.16 3.04
CA TYR A 187 14.49 21.02 1.65
C TYR A 187 14.24 19.58 1.20
N MET A 188 13.78 19.41 -0.04
CA MET A 188 13.63 18.10 -0.66
C MET A 188 14.52 18.03 -1.88
N PHE A 189 15.22 16.92 -2.02
CA PHE A 189 16.02 16.61 -3.19
C PHE A 189 15.50 15.33 -3.81
N VAL A 190 15.23 15.37 -5.12
CA VAL A 190 14.90 14.19 -5.92
C VAL A 190 16.06 13.98 -6.88
N ASN A 191 16.71 12.82 -6.81
CA ASN A 191 17.88 12.49 -7.62
C ASN A 191 18.97 13.58 -7.56
N SER A 192 19.24 14.08 -6.35
CA SER A 192 20.21 15.16 -6.05
C SER A 192 19.85 16.55 -6.61
N VAL A 193 18.63 16.75 -7.11
CA VAL A 193 18.13 18.05 -7.57
C VAL A 193 17.10 18.57 -6.57
N GLU A 194 17.26 19.81 -6.11
CA GLU A 194 16.28 20.46 -5.22
C GLU A 194 14.92 20.52 -5.92
N SER A 195 13.89 20.03 -5.24
CA SER A 195 12.51 20.00 -5.73
C SER A 195 11.60 20.77 -4.79
N ASN A 196 10.71 21.56 -5.39
CA ASN A 196 9.65 22.27 -4.68
C ASN A 196 8.33 21.48 -4.67
N GLU A 197 8.30 20.29 -5.26
CA GLU A 197 7.10 19.47 -5.42
C GLU A 197 6.70 18.73 -4.11
N TRP A 198 7.07 19.26 -2.94
CA TRP A 198 6.93 18.69 -1.59
C TRP A 198 6.16 17.35 -1.47
N GLY A 199 4.97 17.35 -0.86
CA GLY A 199 4.13 16.14 -0.77
C GLY A 199 3.48 15.75 -2.10
N GLY A 200 3.51 16.62 -3.12
CA GLY A 200 2.86 16.39 -4.41
C GLY A 200 3.72 15.66 -5.44
N HIS A 201 4.97 15.35 -5.11
CA HIS A 201 5.89 14.66 -6.01
C HIS A 201 5.42 13.22 -6.19
N ILE A 202 5.24 12.80 -7.44
CA ILE A 202 4.80 11.46 -7.77
C ILE A 202 6.03 10.57 -7.93
N ILE A 203 6.05 9.46 -7.18
CA ILE A 203 7.11 8.47 -7.26
C ILE A 203 7.24 7.95 -8.69
N ALA A 204 8.46 7.97 -9.24
CA ALA A 204 8.71 7.58 -10.60
C ALA A 204 8.23 6.14 -10.90
N PRO A 205 7.52 5.92 -12.01
CA PRO A 205 6.86 4.64 -12.32
C PRO A 205 7.83 3.62 -12.94
N TYR A 206 9.02 3.46 -12.36
CA TYR A 206 10.04 2.54 -12.85
C TYR A 206 9.91 1.18 -12.15
N PRO A 207 9.90 0.08 -12.91
CA PRO A 207 9.72 -1.27 -12.36
C PRO A 207 11.05 -1.98 -11.99
N ASP A 208 12.19 -1.47 -12.45
CA ASP A 208 13.49 -2.11 -12.24
C ASP A 208 14.10 -1.67 -10.89
N VAL A 209 14.99 -2.47 -10.30
CA VAL A 209 15.73 -2.12 -9.07
C VAL A 209 17.25 -2.09 -9.33
N PRO A 210 17.96 -0.97 -9.11
CA PRO A 210 17.46 0.38 -8.86
C PRO A 210 17.43 1.19 -10.17
N PRO A 211 16.27 1.34 -10.79
CA PRO A 211 15.78 2.70 -11.03
C PRO A 211 14.49 2.99 -10.27
N GLY A 212 14.58 3.96 -9.39
CA GLY A 212 13.47 4.64 -8.72
C GLY A 212 13.94 6.04 -8.38
N ASP A 213 13.06 6.87 -7.84
CA ASP A 213 13.52 8.14 -7.28
C ASP A 213 14.38 7.90 -6.06
N ARG A 214 15.36 8.78 -5.88
CA ARG A 214 16.09 8.88 -4.62
C ARG A 214 15.72 10.21 -3.98
N ILE A 215 15.00 10.13 -2.86
CA ILE A 215 14.37 11.27 -2.18
C ILE A 215 15.11 11.57 -0.88
N LYS A 216 15.65 12.78 -0.75
CA LYS A 216 16.31 13.21 0.50
C LYS A 216 15.58 14.42 1.06
N LEU A 217 15.04 14.27 2.27
CA LEU A 217 14.40 15.33 3.03
C LEU A 217 15.37 15.84 4.09
N VAL A 218 15.65 17.14 4.10
CA VAL A 218 16.62 17.75 5.02
C VAL A 218 16.03 18.96 5.71
N PHE A 219 15.95 18.92 7.04
CA PHE A 219 15.59 20.06 7.90
C PHE A 219 16.84 20.66 8.54
N THR A 220 17.22 21.87 8.15
CA THR A 220 18.44 22.52 8.63
C THR A 220 18.39 24.05 8.54
N GLU A 221 19.21 24.69 9.37
CA GLU A 221 19.54 26.11 9.35
C GLU A 221 20.47 26.52 8.20
N LYS A 222 21.11 25.54 7.53
CA LYS A 222 22.01 25.79 6.40
C LYS A 222 21.23 26.17 5.13
N PRO A 223 21.80 27.03 4.26
CA PRO A 223 21.23 27.29 2.94
C PRO A 223 21.37 26.07 2.02
N ALA A 224 20.44 25.88 1.07
CA ALA A 224 20.42 24.76 0.11
C ALA A 224 21.79 24.46 -0.52
N GLN A 225 22.54 25.50 -0.89
CA GLN A 225 23.84 25.38 -1.57
C GLN A 225 24.93 24.74 -0.70
N GLN A 226 24.74 24.71 0.62
CA GLN A 226 25.64 24.07 1.58
C GLN A 226 25.13 22.69 2.03
N ILE A 227 23.96 22.27 1.55
CA ILE A 227 23.46 20.93 1.78
C ILE A 227 24.14 20.05 0.74
N SER A 228 24.86 19.04 1.22
CA SER A 228 25.30 17.96 0.37
C SER A 228 24.06 17.29 -0.21
N ALA A 229 23.69 17.63 -1.44
CA ALA A 229 22.88 16.77 -2.30
C ALA A 229 23.61 15.44 -2.63
N GLY A 230 24.86 15.31 -2.15
CA GLY A 230 25.76 14.19 -2.30
C GLY A 230 25.13 12.86 -1.92
N GLN A 231 25.71 11.83 -2.55
CA GLN A 231 25.23 10.45 -2.66
C GLN A 231 24.46 10.03 -1.43
N PHE A 232 23.23 9.56 -1.66
CA PHE A 232 22.48 8.73 -0.71
C PHE A 232 23.47 7.83 0.01
N GLU A 233 23.40 7.80 1.35
CA GLU A 233 24.20 6.86 2.11
C GLU A 233 23.70 5.47 1.69
N VAL A 234 24.36 4.89 0.69
CA VAL A 234 24.00 3.58 0.14
C VAL A 234 24.18 2.59 1.29
N PRO A 235 23.13 1.86 1.70
CA PRO A 235 23.28 0.78 2.67
C PRO A 235 24.22 -0.31 2.15
#